data_AF-A0A353R7J6-F1
#
_entry.id   AF-A0A353R7J6-F1
#
_cell.length_a   1.000
_cell.length_b   1.000
_cell.length_c   1.000
_cell.angle_alpha   90.00
_cell.angle_beta   90.00
_cell.angle_gamma   90.00
#
_symmetry.space_group_name_H-M   'P 1'
#
loop_
_entity.id
_entity.type
_entity.pdbx_description
1 polymer ?
#
loop_
_entity_poly.entity_id
_entity_poly.type
_entity_poly.pdbx_seq_one_letter_code
_entity_poly.pdbx_strand_id
1 'polypeptide(L)'
;VMGEQETYYRKILERYERGESFNQDSVQIPDSLAFRTLKNNRVVYGGGGIMPDFFVPADTSYYSGYFVQLARRGIVNAYVNDYLDRERERMVRQYQTFEAFDRQVTLADVPFEGLTAYAATFGIIPEEGDLDVSEKHIRTQIKALIASRLFGTGCFYRVINPVLPEFRKALEVMNGLL
;
A
#
# COMPACT_ATOMS: atom_id res chain seq x y z
N VAL A 1 16.97 22.12 14.07
CA VAL A 1 16.90 23.04 12.91
C VAL A 1 15.60 22.77 12.17
N MET A 2 14.61 23.66 12.29
CA MET A 2 13.27 23.48 11.71
C MET A 2 13.25 23.72 10.19
N GLY A 3 14.22 24.49 9.67
CA GLY A 3 14.34 24.84 8.24
C GLY A 3 14.89 23.74 7.32
N GLU A 4 15.66 22.77 7.82
CA GLU A 4 16.14 21.64 7.01
C GLU A 4 15.00 20.67 6.67
N GLN A 5 14.09 20.46 7.62
CA GLN A 5 12.95 19.57 7.46
C GLN A 5 11.93 20.14 6.46
N GLU A 6 11.65 21.45 6.54
CA GLU A 6 10.78 22.14 5.59
C GLU A 6 11.35 22.12 4.17
N THR A 7 12.66 22.37 4.03
CA THR A 7 13.36 22.29 2.74
C THR A 7 13.31 20.89 2.15
N TYR A 8 13.43 19.85 2.99
CA TYR A 8 13.29 18.46 2.57
C TYR A 8 11.88 18.15 2.04
N TYR A 9 10.83 18.53 2.77
CA TYR A 9 9.45 18.31 2.34
C TYR A 9 9.09 19.10 1.08
N ARG A 10 9.58 20.34 0.96
CA ARG A 10 9.41 21.15 -0.25
C ARG A 10 10.00 20.46 -1.49
N LYS A 11 11.20 19.90 -1.37
CA LYS A 11 11.82 19.13 -2.47
C LYS A 11 11.00 17.90 -2.86
N ILE A 12 10.37 17.20 -1.91
CA ILE A 12 9.48 16.07 -2.24
C ILE A 12 8.27 16.56 -3.06
N LEU A 13 7.65 17.67 -2.65
CA LEU A 13 6.53 18.26 -3.38
C LEU A 13 6.93 18.72 -4.79
N GLU A 14 8.06 19.41 -4.93
CA GLU A 14 8.58 19.85 -6.23
C GLU A 14 8.83 18.68 -7.19
N ARG A 15 9.35 17.54 -6.71
CA ARG A 15 9.54 16.33 -7.53
C ARG A 15 8.22 15.71 -7.96
N TYR A 16 7.25 15.69 -7.05
CA TYR A 16 5.90 15.22 -7.36
C TYR A 16 5.23 16.07 -8.43
N GLU A 17 5.31 17.40 -8.31
CA GLU A 17 4.78 18.36 -9.30
C GLU A 17 5.46 18.23 -10.67
N ARG A 18 6.74 17.86 -10.72
CA ARG A 18 7.48 17.57 -11.97
C ARG A 18 7.15 16.21 -12.59
N GLY A 19 6.36 15.39 -11.90
CA GLY A 19 5.97 14.06 -12.36
C GLY A 19 7.04 12.98 -12.20
N GLU A 20 8.07 13.23 -11.39
CA GLU A 20 9.16 12.26 -11.15
C GLU A 20 8.67 10.94 -10.51
N SER A 21 7.46 10.93 -9.93
CA SER A 21 6.82 9.71 -9.40
C SER A 21 6.04 8.92 -10.46
N PHE A 22 5.76 9.51 -11.62
CA PHE A 22 4.87 8.94 -12.64
C PHE A 22 5.59 8.68 -13.97
N ASN A 23 6.63 9.45 -14.29
CA ASN A 23 7.37 9.34 -15.54
C ASN A 23 8.89 9.31 -15.28
N GLN A 24 9.58 8.33 -15.88
CA GLN A 24 11.03 8.20 -15.81
C GLN A 24 11.74 9.39 -16.48
N ASP A 25 11.22 9.92 -17.58
CA ASP A 25 11.83 11.01 -18.35
C ASP A 25 11.78 12.36 -17.60
N SER A 26 10.92 12.46 -16.58
CA SER A 26 10.86 13.63 -15.69
C SER A 26 12.03 13.68 -14.70
N VAL A 27 12.79 12.60 -14.55
CA VAL A 27 13.91 12.52 -13.59
C VAL A 27 15.17 13.14 -14.20
N GLN A 28 15.44 14.39 -13.83
CA GLN A 28 16.67 15.08 -14.23
C GLN A 28 17.69 15.07 -13.09
N ILE A 29 18.78 14.32 -13.29
CA ILE A 29 19.85 14.20 -12.30
C ILE A 29 21.09 14.93 -12.83
N PRO A 30 21.50 16.04 -12.20
CA PRO A 30 22.78 16.67 -12.50
C PRO A 30 23.96 15.74 -12.23
N ASP A 31 24.96 15.75 -13.12
CA ASP A 31 26.20 14.97 -12.96
C ASP A 31 26.95 15.30 -11.66
N SER A 32 26.76 16.50 -11.12
CA SER A 32 27.33 16.94 -9.84
C SER A 32 26.82 16.13 -8.64
N LEU A 33 25.79 15.30 -8.81
CA LEU A 33 25.24 14.42 -7.78
C LEU A 33 25.73 12.98 -7.89
N ALA A 34 26.70 12.68 -8.76
CA ALA A 34 27.29 11.35 -8.86
C ALA A 34 28.27 11.05 -7.71
N PHE A 35 28.06 9.93 -7.03
CA PHE A 35 28.91 9.38 -5.98
C PHE A 35 29.30 7.94 -6.31
N ARG A 36 30.33 7.42 -5.63
CA ARG A 36 30.73 6.01 -5.76
C ARG A 36 30.57 5.29 -4.42
N THR A 37 29.97 4.11 -4.46
CA THR A 37 29.86 3.24 -3.29
C THR A 37 31.22 2.67 -2.90
N LEU A 38 31.47 2.51 -1.60
CA LEU A 38 32.79 2.13 -1.10
C LEU A 38 33.21 0.70 -1.46
N LYS A 39 32.25 -0.23 -1.54
CA LYS A 39 32.54 -1.67 -1.67
C LYS A 39 32.65 -2.14 -3.13
N ASN A 40 31.69 -1.78 -3.96
CA ASN A 40 31.60 -2.20 -5.36
C ASN A 40 31.89 -1.09 -6.36
N ASN A 41 32.29 0.11 -5.89
CA ASN A 41 32.64 1.26 -6.71
C ASN A 41 31.56 1.66 -7.73
N ARG A 42 30.30 1.35 -7.41
CA ARG A 42 29.12 1.61 -8.25
C ARG A 42 28.81 3.10 -8.22
N VAL A 43 28.58 3.67 -9.40
CA VAL A 43 28.09 5.04 -9.50
C VAL A 43 26.64 5.08 -9.03
N VAL A 44 26.35 5.99 -8.11
CA VAL A 44 25.00 6.25 -7.59
C VAL A 44 24.76 7.74 -7.60
N TYR A 45 23.51 8.14 -7.76
CA TYR A 45 23.15 9.55 -7.80
C TYR A 45 22.41 9.97 -6.54
N GLY A 46 22.86 11.05 -5.91
CA GLY A 46 22.34 11.60 -4.65
C GLY A 46 21.47 12.85 -4.83
N GLY A 47 21.23 13.61 -3.74
CA GLY A 47 20.49 14.89 -3.78
C GLY A 47 19.14 14.91 -3.06
N GLY A 48 18.89 13.94 -2.17
CA GLY A 48 17.64 13.76 -1.43
C GLY A 48 17.28 12.30 -1.15
N GLY A 49 18.18 11.38 -1.52
CA GLY A 49 18.07 9.92 -1.46
C GLY A 49 18.99 9.33 -2.53
N ILE A 50 19.28 8.02 -2.46
CA ILE A 50 19.98 7.33 -3.56
C ILE A 50 18.93 6.99 -4.62
N MET A 51 19.14 7.42 -5.85
CA MET A 51 18.24 7.10 -6.96
C MET A 51 18.19 5.57 -7.19
N PRO A 52 16.99 4.95 -7.27
CA PRO A 52 16.87 3.54 -7.59
C PRO A 52 17.28 3.26 -9.05
N ASP A 53 17.85 2.07 -9.26
CA ASP A 53 18.27 1.61 -10.59
C ASP A 53 17.06 1.28 -11.51
N PHE A 54 15.91 0.96 -10.91
CA PHE A 54 14.67 0.64 -11.62
C PHE A 54 13.57 1.62 -11.24
N PHE A 55 12.91 2.17 -12.27
CA PHE A 55 11.75 3.01 -12.11
C PHE A 55 10.47 2.17 -12.05
N VAL A 56 9.64 2.41 -11.03
CA VAL A 56 8.27 1.86 -10.94
C VAL A 56 7.33 3.06 -10.77
N PRO A 57 6.44 3.33 -11.73
CA PRO A 57 5.53 4.45 -11.63
C PRO A 57 4.55 4.25 -10.48
N ALA A 58 4.24 5.33 -9.77
CA ALA A 58 3.17 5.33 -8.79
C ALA A 58 1.83 5.09 -9.51
N ASP A 59 1.20 3.95 -9.22
CA ASP A 59 -0.15 3.66 -9.66
C ASP A 59 -1.14 4.14 -8.60
N THR A 60 -1.98 5.11 -8.94
CA THR A 60 -3.07 5.59 -8.09
C THR A 60 -4.44 5.29 -8.69
N SER A 61 -4.51 4.57 -9.82
CA SER A 61 -5.75 4.36 -10.55
C SER A 61 -6.75 3.48 -9.80
N TYR A 62 -6.30 2.81 -8.73
CA TYR A 62 -7.15 1.99 -7.87
C TYR A 62 -7.90 2.78 -6.78
N TYR A 63 -7.66 4.09 -6.64
CA TYR A 63 -8.39 4.94 -5.72
C TYR A 63 -9.66 5.51 -6.36
N SER A 64 -10.80 4.94 -5.96
CA SER A 64 -12.12 5.51 -6.24
C SER A 64 -12.46 6.62 -5.22
N GLY A 65 -13.48 7.44 -5.53
CA GLY A 65 -13.95 8.47 -4.61
C GLY A 65 -14.43 7.87 -3.29
N TYR A 66 -15.17 6.76 -3.38
CA TYR A 66 -15.57 5.96 -2.23
C TYR A 66 -14.38 5.48 -1.39
N PHE A 67 -13.36 4.89 -2.00
CA PHE A 67 -12.21 4.36 -1.25
C PHE A 67 -11.44 5.46 -0.52
N VAL A 68 -11.29 6.64 -1.15
CA VAL A 68 -10.69 7.82 -0.52
C VAL A 68 -11.49 8.24 0.72
N GLN A 69 -12.83 8.25 0.66
CA GLN A 69 -13.65 8.59 1.81
C GLN A 69 -13.50 7.58 2.96
N LEU A 70 -13.50 6.28 2.64
CA LEU A 70 -13.26 5.22 3.63
C LEU A 70 -11.91 5.39 4.33
N ALA A 71 -10.86 5.66 3.56
CA ALA A 71 -9.50 5.83 4.08
C ALA A 71 -9.39 7.08 4.97
N ARG A 72 -9.89 8.23 4.51
CA ARG A 72 -9.81 9.51 5.23
C ARG A 72 -10.55 9.47 6.57
N ARG A 73 -11.65 8.72 6.66
CA ARG A 73 -12.44 8.58 7.88
C ARG A 73 -12.09 7.33 8.70
N GLY A 74 -11.10 6.54 8.27
CA GLY A 74 -10.66 5.34 8.98
C GLY A 74 -11.70 4.22 9.06
N ILE A 75 -12.69 4.21 8.16
CA ILE A 75 -13.88 3.34 8.25
C ILE A 75 -13.51 1.86 8.18
N VAL A 76 -12.58 1.48 7.28
CA VAL A 76 -12.15 0.08 7.14
C VAL A 76 -11.55 -0.44 8.44
N ASN A 77 -10.75 0.38 9.13
CA ASN A 77 -10.14 -0.02 10.40
C ASN A 77 -11.17 -0.18 11.51
N ALA A 78 -12.09 0.77 11.63
CA ALA A 78 -13.15 0.74 12.63
C ALA A 78 -14.08 -0.47 12.42
N TYR A 79 -14.50 -0.70 11.17
CA TYR A 79 -15.32 -1.84 10.81
C TYR A 79 -14.64 -3.18 11.10
N VAL A 80 -13.37 -3.35 10.74
CA VAL A 80 -12.66 -4.62 11.01
C VAL A 80 -12.53 -4.89 12.51
N ASN A 81 -12.39 -3.85 13.34
CA ASN A 81 -12.41 -4.02 14.80
C ASN A 81 -13.78 -4.54 15.26
N ASP A 82 -14.86 -3.86 14.87
CA ASP A 82 -16.24 -4.24 15.21
C ASP A 82 -16.60 -5.66 14.70
N TYR A 83 -16.16 -6.01 13.49
CA TYR A 83 -16.32 -7.36 12.95
C TYR A 83 -15.62 -8.41 13.83
N LEU A 84 -14.37 -8.14 14.23
CA LEU A 84 -13.59 -9.09 15.01
C LEU A 84 -14.02 -9.17 16.47
N ASP A 85 -14.66 -8.15 17.03
CA ASP A 85 -15.23 -8.27 18.38
C ASP A 85 -16.26 -9.41 18.47
N ARG A 86 -16.94 -9.72 17.36
CA ARG A 86 -17.90 -10.84 17.27
C ARG A 86 -17.30 -12.12 16.71
N GLU A 87 -16.41 -11.99 15.72
CA GLU A 87 -15.97 -13.14 14.92
C GLU A 87 -14.62 -13.74 15.34
N ARG A 88 -13.83 -13.03 16.16
CA ARG A 88 -12.45 -13.41 16.50
C ARG A 88 -12.34 -14.83 17.03
N GLU A 89 -13.19 -15.23 17.97
CA GLU A 89 -13.11 -16.56 18.54
C GLU A 89 -13.33 -17.67 17.50
N ARG A 90 -14.31 -17.50 16.62
CA ARG A 90 -14.60 -18.44 15.54
C ARG A 90 -13.40 -18.53 14.59
N MET A 91 -12.84 -17.38 14.21
CA MET A 91 -11.71 -17.32 13.29
C MET A 91 -10.44 -17.93 13.87
N VAL A 92 -10.12 -17.69 15.14
CA VAL A 92 -8.94 -18.29 15.80
C VAL A 92 -9.09 -19.81 15.96
N ARG A 93 -10.31 -20.30 16.23
CA ARG A 93 -10.58 -21.75 16.26
C ARG A 93 -10.44 -22.38 14.88
N GLN A 94 -10.89 -21.70 13.84
CA GLN A 94 -10.86 -22.20 12.47
C GLN A 94 -9.46 -22.12 11.83
N TYR A 95 -8.72 -21.05 12.11
CA TYR A 95 -7.42 -20.75 11.49
C TYR A 95 -6.35 -20.60 12.57
N GLN A 96 -5.67 -21.71 12.87
CA GLN A 96 -4.64 -21.76 13.92
C GLN A 96 -3.34 -21.04 13.55
N THR A 97 -3.09 -20.83 12.25
CA THR A 97 -1.91 -20.12 11.74
C THR A 97 -2.29 -19.10 10.67
N PHE A 98 -1.41 -18.12 10.46
CA PHE A 98 -1.57 -17.17 9.36
C PHE A 98 -1.63 -17.88 8.01
N GLU A 99 -0.79 -18.90 7.78
CA GLU A 99 -0.73 -19.64 6.52
C GLU A 99 -2.04 -20.38 6.22
N ALA A 100 -2.70 -20.90 7.25
CA ALA A 100 -4.03 -21.51 7.12
C ALA A 100 -5.07 -20.46 6.74
N PHE A 101 -5.08 -19.31 7.43
CA PHE A 101 -5.96 -18.19 7.12
C PHE A 101 -5.75 -17.67 5.70
N ASP A 102 -4.51 -17.37 5.31
CA ASP A 102 -4.20 -16.72 4.04
C ASP A 102 -4.56 -17.59 2.83
N ARG A 103 -4.38 -18.91 2.96
CA ARG A 103 -4.75 -19.88 1.93
C ARG A 103 -6.25 -20.12 1.84
N GLN A 104 -6.97 -20.13 2.96
CA GLN A 104 -8.38 -20.52 3.01
C GLN A 104 -9.35 -19.35 2.92
N VAL A 105 -8.95 -18.15 3.37
CA VAL A 105 -9.76 -16.93 3.28
C VAL A 105 -9.39 -16.19 2.00
N THR A 106 -10.26 -16.25 1.01
CA THR A 106 -10.13 -15.51 -0.23
C THR A 106 -10.68 -14.09 -0.08
N LEU A 107 -10.50 -13.24 -1.09
CA LEU A 107 -11.09 -11.90 -1.09
C LEU A 107 -12.62 -11.92 -1.15
N ALA A 108 -13.23 -12.99 -1.67
CA ALA A 108 -14.68 -13.13 -1.68
C ALA A 108 -15.24 -13.43 -0.29
N ASP A 109 -14.44 -14.06 0.59
CA ASP A 109 -14.86 -14.45 1.94
C ASP A 109 -14.79 -13.31 2.96
N VAL A 110 -14.13 -12.19 2.62
CA VAL A 110 -14.05 -11.05 3.53
C VAL A 110 -15.41 -10.36 3.64
N PRO A 111 -15.76 -9.82 4.81
CA PRO A 111 -17.09 -9.26 5.07
C PRO A 111 -17.26 -7.86 4.44
N PHE A 112 -17.19 -7.78 3.11
CA PHE A 112 -17.21 -6.53 2.37
C PHE A 112 -18.58 -5.85 2.40
N GLU A 113 -19.66 -6.61 2.27
CA GLU A 113 -21.03 -6.08 2.28
C GLU A 113 -21.33 -5.46 3.65
N GLY A 114 -20.83 -6.08 4.72
CA GLY A 114 -20.89 -5.51 6.06
C GLY A 114 -20.08 -4.20 6.19
N LEU A 115 -18.91 -4.08 5.54
CA LEU A 115 -18.19 -2.81 5.46
C LEU A 115 -19.02 -1.74 4.76
N THR A 116 -19.65 -2.06 3.62
CA THR A 116 -20.49 -1.10 2.88
C THR A 116 -21.69 -0.63 3.69
N ALA A 117 -22.36 -1.55 4.40
CA ALA A 117 -23.46 -1.23 5.30
C ALA A 117 -22.98 -0.36 6.47
N TYR A 118 -21.82 -0.67 7.07
CA TYR A 118 -21.22 0.12 8.13
C TYR A 118 -20.86 1.54 7.64
N ALA A 119 -20.23 1.67 6.47
CA ALA A 119 -19.89 2.94 5.86
C ALA A 119 -21.13 3.82 5.57
N ALA A 120 -22.22 3.20 5.12
CA ALA A 120 -23.48 3.89 4.85
C ALA A 120 -24.07 4.56 6.10
N THR A 121 -23.83 4.02 7.31
CA THR A 121 -24.24 4.67 8.57
C THR A 121 -23.54 6.02 8.82
N PHE A 122 -22.39 6.25 8.18
CA PHE A 122 -21.65 7.51 8.19
C PHE A 122 -21.91 8.36 6.94
N GLY A 123 -22.92 8.00 6.14
CA GLY A 123 -23.27 8.69 4.89
C GLY A 123 -22.25 8.49 3.77
N ILE A 124 -21.47 7.41 3.81
CA ILE A 124 -20.49 7.08 2.77
C ILE A 124 -21.04 5.90 1.97
N ILE A 125 -21.43 6.18 0.74
CA ILE A 125 -22.05 5.21 -0.17
C ILE A 125 -21.26 5.29 -1.49
N PRO A 126 -20.95 4.15 -2.13
CA PRO A 126 -20.25 4.16 -3.41
C PRO A 126 -21.12 4.76 -4.52
N GLU A 127 -20.50 5.55 -5.40
CA GLU A 127 -21.11 6.00 -6.64
C GLU A 127 -20.97 4.92 -7.74
N GLU A 128 -21.61 5.15 -8.89
CA GLU A 128 -21.48 4.26 -10.04
C GLU A 128 -20.02 4.14 -10.48
N GLY A 129 -19.52 2.91 -10.63
CA GLY A 129 -18.14 2.62 -11.02
C GLY A 129 -17.10 2.67 -9.90
N ASP A 130 -17.41 3.20 -8.71
CA ASP A 130 -16.44 3.28 -7.60
C ASP A 130 -15.94 1.88 -7.18
N LEU A 131 -16.84 0.91 -7.13
CA LEU A 131 -16.53 -0.45 -6.73
C LEU A 131 -15.75 -1.21 -7.80
N ASP A 132 -16.05 -0.99 -9.09
CA ASP A 132 -15.29 -1.57 -10.19
C ASP A 132 -13.81 -1.19 -10.13
N VAL A 133 -13.53 0.04 -9.69
CA VAL A 133 -12.17 0.56 -9.53
C VAL A 133 -11.48 0.00 -8.27
N SER A 134 -12.17 0.00 -7.13
CA SER A 134 -11.51 -0.06 -5.82
C SER A 134 -11.85 -1.29 -4.97
N GLU A 135 -12.89 -2.06 -5.29
CA GLU A 135 -13.38 -3.14 -4.44
C GLU A 135 -12.29 -4.16 -4.10
N LYS A 136 -11.51 -4.58 -5.10
CA LYS A 136 -10.39 -5.51 -4.90
C LYS A 136 -9.39 -5.01 -3.86
N HIS A 137 -9.05 -3.72 -3.90
CA HIS A 137 -8.10 -3.12 -2.96
C HIS A 137 -8.70 -2.98 -1.57
N ILE A 138 -9.99 -2.60 -1.47
CA ILE A 138 -10.70 -2.52 -0.20
C ILE A 138 -10.78 -3.91 0.45
N ARG A 139 -11.19 -4.94 -0.30
CA ARG A 139 -11.24 -6.34 0.18
C ARG A 139 -9.87 -6.83 0.63
N THR A 140 -8.81 -6.49 -0.10
CA THR A 140 -7.43 -6.83 0.27
C THR A 140 -7.03 -6.15 1.58
N GLN A 141 -7.40 -4.88 1.76
CA GLN A 141 -7.18 -4.15 3.01
C GLN A 141 -7.94 -4.78 4.18
N ILE A 142 -9.22 -5.16 4.00
CA ILE A 142 -9.99 -5.90 5.01
C ILE A 142 -9.26 -7.20 5.40
N LYS A 143 -8.88 -8.03 4.42
CA LYS A 143 -8.16 -9.29 4.68
C LYS A 143 -6.87 -9.05 5.45
N ALA A 144 -6.06 -8.07 5.04
CA ALA A 144 -4.78 -7.74 5.67
C ALA A 144 -4.98 -7.23 7.11
N LEU A 145 -6.01 -6.43 7.32
CA LEU A 145 -6.37 -5.90 8.63
C LEU A 145 -6.85 -7.01 9.57
N ILE A 146 -7.63 -7.97 9.08
CA ILE A 146 -8.01 -9.16 9.84
C ILE A 146 -6.76 -9.99 10.19
N ALA A 147 -5.91 -10.28 9.20
CA ALA A 147 -4.67 -11.03 9.41
C ALA A 147 -3.77 -10.39 10.47
N SER A 148 -3.62 -9.05 10.40
CA SER A 148 -2.85 -8.28 11.37
C SER A 148 -3.34 -8.46 12.80
N ARG A 149 -4.67 -8.47 12.99
CA ARG A 149 -5.30 -8.49 14.32
C ARG A 149 -5.37 -9.88 14.91
N LEU A 150 -5.31 -10.92 14.08
CA LEU A 150 -5.30 -12.31 14.51
C LEU A 150 -3.88 -12.86 14.70
N PHE A 151 -2.92 -12.46 13.87
CA PHE A 151 -1.61 -13.10 13.76
C PHE A 151 -0.41 -12.15 13.90
N GLY A 152 -0.67 -10.86 14.16
CA GLY A 152 0.37 -9.84 14.36
C GLY A 152 0.61 -8.95 13.15
N THR A 153 1.18 -7.77 13.40
CA THR A 153 1.29 -6.66 12.42
C THR A 153 2.04 -7.02 11.15
N GLY A 154 3.05 -7.89 11.20
CA GLY A 154 3.77 -8.36 10.01
C GLY A 154 2.86 -9.06 8.99
N CYS A 155 1.79 -9.71 9.45
CA CYS A 155 0.84 -10.41 8.59
C CYS A 155 0.00 -9.47 7.72
N PHE A 156 -0.13 -8.18 8.10
CA PHE A 156 -0.73 -7.16 7.23
C PHE A 156 0.04 -7.06 5.90
N TYR A 157 1.35 -6.86 5.98
CA TYR A 157 2.21 -6.66 4.83
C TYR A 157 2.35 -7.93 3.99
N ARG A 158 2.28 -9.11 4.61
CA ARG A 158 2.25 -10.39 3.87
C ARG A 158 1.04 -10.50 2.93
N VAL A 159 -0.07 -9.85 3.25
CA VAL A 159 -1.28 -9.82 2.41
C VAL A 159 -1.26 -8.65 1.41
N ILE A 160 -0.77 -7.47 1.82
CA ILE A 160 -0.78 -6.27 0.96
C ILE A 160 0.36 -6.27 -0.06
N ASN A 161 1.58 -6.61 0.32
CA ASN A 161 2.75 -6.46 -0.54
C ASN A 161 2.62 -7.20 -1.89
N PRO A 162 2.06 -8.42 -1.98
CA PRO A 162 1.93 -9.12 -3.26
C PRO A 162 1.08 -8.38 -4.31
N VAL A 163 0.17 -7.48 -3.90
CA VAL A 163 -0.63 -6.70 -4.85
C VAL A 163 0.08 -5.45 -5.35
N LEU A 164 1.12 -4.99 -4.66
CA LEU A 164 1.86 -3.78 -4.98
C LEU A 164 2.83 -4.02 -6.16
N PRO A 165 2.81 -3.19 -7.22
CA PRO A 165 3.70 -3.35 -8.37
C PRO A 165 5.18 -3.23 -7.98
N GLU A 166 5.54 -2.34 -7.07
CA GLU A 166 6.90 -2.13 -6.58
C GLU A 166 7.47 -3.36 -5.86
N PHE A 167 6.63 -4.07 -5.10
CA PHE A 167 7.05 -5.28 -4.41
C PHE A 167 7.28 -6.44 -5.39
N ARG A 168 6.39 -6.59 -6.37
CA ARG A 168 6.57 -7.58 -7.45
C ARG A 168 7.86 -7.29 -8.23
N LYS A 169 8.11 -6.02 -8.56
CA LYS A 169 9.34 -5.62 -9.26
C LYS A 169 10.59 -5.94 -8.44
N ALA A 170 10.56 -5.69 -7.12
CA ALA A 170 11.67 -6.02 -6.25
C ALA A 170 11.98 -7.53 -6.25
N LEU A 171 10.95 -8.38 -6.21
CA LEU A 171 11.12 -9.84 -6.28
C LEU A 171 11.66 -10.30 -7.64
N GLU A 172 11.24 -9.69 -8.74
CA GLU A 172 11.80 -9.97 -10.08
C GLU A 172 13.30 -9.69 -10.12
N VAL A 173 13.73 -8.51 -9.64
CA VAL A 173 15.14 -8.11 -9.60
C VAL A 173 15.95 -9.04 -8.69
N MET A 174 15.44 -9.33 -7.48
CA MET A 174 16.16 -10.16 -6.50
C MET A 174 16.33 -11.61 -6.94
N ASN A 175 15.40 -12.14 -7.74
CA ASN A 175 15.45 -13.51 -8.26
C ASN A 175 16.13 -13.62 -9.63
N GLY A 176 16.69 -12.51 -10.16
CA GLY A 176 17.38 -12.51 -11.44
C GLY A 176 16.47 -12.76 -12.65
N LEU A 177 15.20 -12.34 -12.57
CA LEU A 177 14.21 -12.49 -13.64
C LEU A 177 14.23 -11.31 -14.64
N LEU A 178 15.27 -10.46 -14.59
CA LEU A 178 15.51 -9.28 -15.42
C LEU A 178 16.94 -9.25 -15.94
#